data_AF-A0A5N5DUE8-F1
#
_entry.id   AF-A0A5N5DUE8-F1
#
_cell.length_a   1.000
_cell.length_b   1.000
_cell.length_c   1.000
_cell.angle_alpha   90.00
_cell.angle_beta   90.00
_cell.angle_gamma   90.00
#
_symmetry.space_group_name_H-M   'P 1'
#
loop_
_entity.id
_entity.type
_entity.pdbx_description
1 polymer ?
#
loop_
_entity_poly.entity_id
_entity_poly.type
_entity_poly.pdbx_seq_one_letter_code
_entity_poly.pdbx_strand_id
1 'polypeptide(L)' 'VIDPTIASRAKLAVGRAAHQIGQEAIQMHGGIGMTAEYPVGHYVSRLVAIEHTLGASDDHLRVLAGGVSNYSMVDVTE' A
#
# COMPACT_ATOMS: atom_id res chain seq x y z
N VAL A 1 21.11 -2.99 -9.73
CA VAL A 1 20.86 -2.93 -8.27
C VAL A 1 19.78 -1.89 -8.06
N ILE A 2 18.64 -2.22 -7.43
CA ILE A 2 17.57 -1.26 -7.13
C ILE A 2 17.82 -0.65 -5.75
N ASP A 3 17.60 0.67 -5.62
CA ASP A 3 17.69 1.37 -4.33
C ASP A 3 16.60 0.85 -3.36
N PRO A 4 16.97 0.33 -2.18
CA PRO A 4 16.02 -0.22 -1.20
C PRO A 4 15.01 0.82 -0.69
N THR A 5 15.39 2.10 -0.66
CA THR A 5 14.50 3.21 -0.29
C THR A 5 13.42 3.40 -1.35
N ILE A 6 13.82 3.39 -2.63
CA ILE A 6 12.87 3.52 -3.75
C ILE A 6 11.91 2.33 -3.77
N ALA A 7 12.42 1.11 -3.61
CA ALA A 7 11.60 -0.10 -3.55
C ALA A 7 10.60 -0.05 -2.39
N SER A 8 11.03 0.38 -1.20
CA SER A 8 10.16 0.48 -0.02
C SER A 8 9.10 1.57 -0.17
N ARG A 9 9.46 2.73 -0.76
CA ARG A 9 8.48 3.80 -1.07
C ARG A 9 7.43 3.32 -2.07
N ALA A 10 7.86 2.62 -3.12
CA ALA A 10 6.95 2.08 -4.12
C ALA A 10 5.99 1.05 -3.50
N LYS A 11 6.51 0.12 -2.70
CA LYS A 11 5.70 -0.91 -2.05
C LYS A 11 4.69 -0.32 -1.06
N LEU A 12 5.11 0.64 -0.22
CA LEU A 12 4.21 1.36 0.69
C LEU A 12 3.09 2.10 -0.06
N ALA A 13 3.42 2.78 -1.17
CA ALA A 13 2.44 3.50 -1.97
C ALA A 13 1.42 2.54 -2.62
N VAL A 14 1.91 1.44 -3.21
CA VAL A 14 1.06 0.43 -3.84
C VAL A 14 0.14 -0.25 -2.83
N GLY A 15 0.65 -0.64 -1.65
CA GLY A 15 -0.17 -1.30 -0.63
C GLY A 15 -1.30 -0.42 -0.10
N ARG A 16 -1.03 0.85 0.17
CA ARG A 16 -2.06 1.84 0.55
C ARG A 16 -3.12 2.02 -0.54
N ALA A 17 -2.69 2.20 -1.79
CA ALA A 17 -3.61 2.37 -2.91
C ALA A 17 -4.46 1.10 -3.14
N ALA A 18 -3.86 -0.09 -3.02
CA ALA A 18 -4.53 -1.37 -3.16
C ALA A 18 -5.64 -1.55 -2.12
N HIS A 19 -5.39 -1.18 -0.86
CA HIS A 19 -6.40 -1.21 0.20
C HIS A 19 -7.56 -0.26 -0.12
N GLN A 20 -7.27 0.99 -0.45
CA GLN A 20 -8.29 2.00 -0.74
C GLN A 20 -9.16 1.58 -1.94
N ILE A 21 -8.54 1.27 -3.07
CA ILE A 21 -9.24 0.88 -4.30
C ILE A 21 -10.02 -0.41 -4.09
N GLY A 22 -9.50 -1.37 -3.33
CA GLY A 22 -10.20 -2.61 -3.02
C GLY A 22 -11.50 -2.36 -2.27
N GLN A 23 -11.47 -1.51 -1.23
CA GLN A 23 -12.66 -1.17 -0.46
C GLN A 23 -13.69 -0.39 -1.28
N GLU A 24 -13.25 0.63 -2.02
CA GLU A 24 -14.11 1.43 -2.90
C GLU A 24 -14.74 0.57 -4.01
N ALA A 25 -13.97 -0.34 -4.61
CA ALA A 25 -14.47 -1.23 -5.64
C ALA A 25 -15.59 -2.12 -5.12
N ILE A 26 -15.43 -2.75 -3.95
CA ILE A 26 -16.49 -3.54 -3.32
C ILE A 26 -17.72 -2.66 -3.05
N GLN A 27 -17.52 -1.47 -2.48
CA GLN A 27 -18.61 -0.56 -2.14
C GLN A 27 -19.41 -0.10 -3.37
N MET A 28 -18.76 0.19 -4.50
CA MET A 28 -19.41 0.58 -5.74
C MET A 28 -20.29 -0.52 -6.34
N HIS A 29 -19.95 -1.80 -6.10
CA HIS A 29 -20.77 -2.93 -6.55
C HIS A 29 -21.93 -3.23 -5.59
N GLY A 30 -21.86 -2.77 -4.33
CA GLY A 30 -22.86 -3.09 -3.32
C GLY A 30 -22.83 -4.58 -2.94
N GLY A 31 -23.98 -5.16 -2.62
CA GLY A 31 -24.07 -6.55 -2.12
C GLY A 31 -23.45 -7.59 -3.05
N ILE A 32 -23.60 -7.43 -4.38
CA ILE A 32 -23.05 -8.36 -5.38
C ILE A 32 -21.51 -8.32 -5.43
N GLY A 33 -20.87 -7.25 -4.94
CA GLY A 33 -19.41 -7.16 -4.86
C GLY A 33 -18.81 -8.15 -3.86
N MET A 34 -19.60 -8.63 -2.89
CA MET A 34 -19.19 -9.59 -1.86
C MET A 34 -19.43 -11.05 -2.27
N THR A 35 -20.00 -11.29 -3.45
CA THR A 35 -20.40 -12.63 -3.90
C THR A 35 -19.44 -13.16 -4.99
N ALA A 36 -19.58 -14.42 -5.40
CA ALA A 36 -18.68 -15.06 -6.36
C ALA A 36 -19.10 -14.86 -7.84
N GLU A 37 -20.23 -14.21 -8.06
CA GLU A 37 -20.86 -13.96 -9.34
C GLU A 37 -20.13 -12.88 -10.16
N TYR A 38 -19.32 -12.03 -9.51
CA TYR A 38 -18.50 -11.02 -10.17
C TYR A 38 -17.03 -11.09 -9.70
N PRO A 39 -16.03 -10.87 -10.59
CA PRO A 39 -14.62 -11.11 -10.25
C PRO A 39 -14.01 -10.07 -9.29
N VAL A 40 -14.74 -9.00 -8.91
CA VAL A 40 -14.20 -7.92 -8.07
C VAL A 40 -13.65 -8.45 -6.74
N GLY A 41 -14.36 -9.35 -6.05
CA GLY A 41 -13.89 -9.98 -4.81
C GLY A 41 -12.60 -10.78 -4.99
N HIS A 42 -12.42 -11.42 -6.15
CA HIS A 42 -11.17 -12.13 -6.48
C HIS A 42 -9.99 -11.15 -6.69
N TYR A 43 -10.22 -10.01 -7.35
CA TYR A 43 -9.18 -8.98 -7.49
C TYR A 43 -8.79 -8.38 -6.14
N VAL A 44 -9.75 -8.08 -5.26
CA VAL A 44 -9.44 -7.60 -3.90
C VAL A 44 -8.66 -8.65 -3.12
N SER A 45 -9.04 -9.93 -3.21
CA SER A 45 -8.30 -11.03 -2.58
C SER A 45 -6.85 -11.13 -3.07
N ARG A 46 -6.62 -10.89 -4.37
CA ARG A 46 -5.27 -10.85 -4.94
C ARG A 46 -4.47 -9.64 -4.44
N LEU A 47 -5.10 -8.48 -4.29
CA LEU A 47 -4.45 -7.31 -3.70
C LEU A 47 -4.02 -7.57 -2.26
N VAL A 48 -4.88 -8.20 -1.45
CA VAL A 48 -4.55 -8.64 -0.08
C VAL A 48 -3.40 -9.64 -0.07
N ALA A 49 -3.40 -10.63 -0.99
CA ALA A 49 -2.29 -11.56 -1.10
C ALA A 49 -0.97 -10.84 -1.45
N ILE A 50 -0.99 -9.92 -2.41
CA ILE A 50 0.17 -9.12 -2.80
C ILE A 50 0.70 -8.29 -1.63
N GLU A 51 -0.19 -7.73 -0.80
CA GLU A 51 0.19 -6.94 0.39
C GLU A 51 1.14 -7.72 1.30
N HIS A 52 0.89 -9.01 1.52
CA HIS A 52 1.72 -9.86 2.37
C HIS A 52 2.97 -10.42 1.69
N THR A 53 3.17 -10.20 0.38
CA THR A 53 4.40 -10.60 -0.30
C THR A 53 5.50 -9.54 -0.17
N LEU A 54 6.74 -9.99 -0.01
CA LEU A 54 7.95 -9.14 0.01
C LEU A 54 8.00 -8.08 1.14
N GLY A 55 7.21 -8.27 2.20
CA GLY A 55 7.04 -7.32 3.31
C GLY A 55 5.75 -6.52 3.18
N ALA A 56 5.05 -6.32 4.29
CA ALA A 56 3.80 -5.54 4.32
C ALA A 56 4.08 -4.04 4.24
N SER A 57 3.06 -3.22 3.95
CA SER A 57 3.17 -1.76 3.94
C SER A 57 3.79 -1.23 5.23
N ASP A 58 3.42 -1.80 6.38
CA ASP A 58 3.95 -1.39 7.69
C ASP A 58 5.44 -1.72 7.86
N ASP A 59 5.92 -2.82 7.28
CA ASP A 59 7.35 -3.14 7.28
C ASP A 59 8.14 -2.09 6.49
N HIS A 60 7.65 -1.72 5.31
CA HIS A 60 8.28 -0.70 4.48
C HIS A 60 8.15 0.70 5.10
N LEU A 61 7.04 1.01 5.76
CA LEU A 61 6.90 2.24 6.53
C LEU A 61 7.93 2.32 7.65
N ARG A 62 8.15 1.22 8.38
CA ARG A 62 9.18 1.14 9.43
C ARG A 62 10.59 1.36 8.89
N VAL A 63 10.92 0.75 7.75
CA VAL A 63 12.22 0.96 7.07
C VAL A 63 12.41 2.44 6.70
N LEU A 64 11.39 3.07 6.10
CA LEU A 64 11.46 4.47 5.70
C LEU A 64 11.52 5.41 6.90
N ALA A 65 10.75 5.14 7.96
CA ALA A 65 10.74 5.93 9.18
C ALA A 65 12.13 5.96 9.85
N GLY A 66 12.86 4.84 9.85
CA GLY A 66 14.22 4.77 10.36
C GLY A 66 15.23 5.64 9.59
N GLY A 67 14.93 6.02 8.35
CA GLY A 67 15.77 6.90 7.54
C GLY A 67 15.43 8.38 7.62
N VAL A 68 14.34 8.77 8.31
CA VAL A 68 13.88 10.16 8.36
C VAL A 68 14.90 11.09 9.01
N SER A 69 15.61 10.61 10.04
CA SER A 69 16.65 11.39 10.74
C SER A 69 17.83 11.77 9.86
N ASN A 70 17.99 11.12 8.70
CA ASN A 70 19.09 11.41 7.77
C ASN A 70 18.81 12.64 6.90
N TYR A 71 17.59 13.17 6.92
CA TYR A 71 17.25 14.42 6.25
C TYR A 71 17.55 15.60 7.17
N SER A 72 18.14 16.66 6.61
CA SER A 72 18.35 17.91 7.34
C SER A 72 17.00 18.49 7.77
N MET A 73 16.89 18.86 9.06
CA MET A 73 15.74 19.60 9.55
C MET A 73 15.68 20.96 8.83
N VAL A 74 14.53 21.29 8.27
CA VAL A 74 14.29 22.60 7.66
C VAL A 74 13.81 23.51 8.76
N ASP A 75 14.68 24.41 9.24
CA ASP A 75 14.27 25.50 10.11
C ASP A 75 13.63 26.59 9.25
N VAL A 76 12.34 26.84 9.49
CA VAL A 76 11.62 27.97 8.91
C VAL A 76 11.82 29.17 9.84
N THR A 77 13.03 29.71 9.87
CA THR A 77 13.31 30.98 10.52
C THR A 77 13.51 32.05 9.45
N GLU A 78 12.41 32.76 9.14
CA GLU A 78 12.37 34.16 8.67
C GLU A 78 11.10 34.78 9.28
#